data_AF-A0A969NDU1-F1
#
_entry.id   AF-A0A969NDU1-F1
#
_cell.length_a   1.000
_cell.length_b   1.000
_cell.length_c   1.000
_cell.angle_alpha   90.00
_cell.angle_beta   90.00
_cell.angle_gamma   90.00
#
_symmetry.space_group_name_H-M   'P 1'
#
loop_
_entity.id
_entity.type
_entity.pdbx_description
1 polymer ?
#
loop_
_entity_poly.entity_id
_entity_poly.type
_entity_poly.pdbx_seq_one_letter_code
_entity_poly.pdbx_strand_id
1 'polypeptide(L)'
;MKLKIILIFLVVIAISCNRENANNKSNQGESENYVKIREIADLWFHHSAEMQACYLQSYQLAQLALDKQLSDYKGSKTPAVVLDLDETVLDNSPYQFKLLEKRKNIPLRTGITGVILQ
;
A
#
# COMPACT_ATOMS: atom_id res chain seq x y z
N MET A 1 35.60 -38.35 36.74
CA MET A 1 34.50 -37.34 36.66
C MET A 1 34.73 -36.32 35.57
N LYS A 2 35.94 -35.77 35.42
CA LYS A 2 36.29 -34.79 34.36
C LYS A 2 36.06 -35.29 32.92
N LEU A 3 36.32 -36.57 32.62
CA LEU A 3 36.10 -37.15 31.28
C LEU A 3 34.61 -37.29 30.89
N LYS A 4 33.73 -37.57 31.87
CA LYS A 4 32.27 -37.64 31.63
C LYS A 4 31.68 -36.25 31.37
N ILE A 5 32.23 -35.22 32.02
CA ILE A 5 31.82 -33.82 31.80
C ILE A 5 32.22 -33.36 30.39
N ILE A 6 33.42 -33.72 29.91
CA ILE A 6 33.87 -33.41 28.54
C ILE A 6 32.97 -34.11 27.51
N LEU A 7 32.58 -35.37 27.75
CA LEU A 7 31.72 -36.11 26.84
C LEU A 7 30.31 -35.50 26.72
N ILE A 8 29.76 -35.02 27.85
CA ILE A 8 28.44 -34.34 27.87
C ILE A 8 28.50 -33.02 27.10
N PHE A 9 29.59 -32.25 27.24
CA PHE A 9 29.76 -30.99 26.54
C PHE A 9 29.86 -31.17 25.01
N LEU A 10 30.48 -32.26 24.56
CA LEU A 10 30.60 -32.62 23.14
C LEU A 10 29.27 -33.03 22.50
N VAL A 11 28.41 -33.71 23.25
CA VAL A 11 27.06 -34.10 22.78
C VAL A 11 26.14 -32.89 22.63
N VAL A 12 26.25 -31.90 23.52
CA VAL A 12 25.45 -30.65 23.45
C VAL A 12 25.81 -29.82 22.20
N ILE A 13 27.07 -29.80 21.80
CA ILE A 13 27.52 -29.09 20.59
C ILE A 13 27.04 -29.78 19.30
N ALA A 14 26.94 -31.11 19.29
CA ALA A 14 26.53 -31.87 18.12
C ALA A 14 25.03 -31.74 17.76
N ILE A 15 24.18 -31.37 18.72
CA ILE A 15 22.73 -31.21 18.51
C ILE A 15 22.37 -29.84 17.90
N SER A 16 23.32 -28.89 17.85
CA SER A 16 23.07 -27.51 17.36
C SER A 16 23.12 -27.32 15.85
N CYS A 17 23.25 -28.38 15.05
CA CYS A 17 23.19 -28.27 13.58
C CYS A 17 21.93 -28.90 13.00
N ASN A 18 20.78 -28.25 13.23
CA ASN A 18 19.66 -28.33 12.31
C ASN A 18 19.68 -27.09 11.41
N ARG A 19 20.47 -27.15 10.33
CA ARG A 19 20.23 -26.29 9.17
C ARG A 19 19.05 -26.90 8.42
N GLU A 20 17.88 -26.29 8.53
CA GLU A 20 16.87 -26.45 7.49
C GLU A 20 17.52 -26.02 6.17
N ASN A 21 17.59 -26.95 5.22
CA ASN A 21 17.90 -26.62 3.85
C ASN A 21 16.81 -25.65 3.38
N ALA A 22 17.19 -24.40 3.15
CA ALA A 22 16.38 -23.43 2.44
C ALA A 22 16.18 -23.94 1.00
N ASN A 23 15.19 -24.81 0.83
CA ASN A 23 14.72 -25.25 -0.47
C ASN A 23 14.25 -24.00 -1.23
N ASN A 24 14.98 -23.71 -2.31
CA ASN A 24 14.60 -22.90 -3.48
C ASN A 24 13.25 -22.16 -3.38
N LYS A 25 13.27 -20.90 -2.92
CA LYS A 25 12.22 -19.91 -3.18
C LYS A 25 12.69 -18.89 -4.22
N SER A 26 13.14 -19.33 -5.40
CA SER A 26 13.61 -18.42 -6.44
C SER A 26 12.49 -17.72 -7.24
N ASN A 27 11.21 -17.87 -6.89
CA ASN A 27 10.10 -17.07 -7.43
C ASN A 27 9.09 -16.58 -6.38
N GLN A 28 9.33 -16.83 -5.09
CA GLN A 28 8.37 -16.54 -4.02
C GLN A 28 8.73 -15.28 -3.21
N GLY A 29 10.02 -14.96 -3.10
CA GLY A 29 10.51 -13.81 -2.33
C GLY A 29 10.10 -12.45 -2.91
N GLU A 30 9.98 -12.32 -4.22
CA GLU A 30 9.53 -11.07 -4.85
C GLU A 30 8.05 -10.80 -4.56
N SER A 31 7.19 -11.81 -4.78
CA SER A 31 5.74 -11.69 -4.55
C SER A 31 5.39 -11.40 -3.08
N GLU A 32 6.11 -12.00 -2.13
CA GLU A 32 5.92 -11.74 -0.70
C GLU A 32 6.35 -10.31 -0.33
N ASN A 33 7.42 -9.79 -0.95
CA ASN A 33 7.87 -8.41 -0.71
C ASN A 33 6.86 -7.38 -1.25
N TYR A 34 6.31 -7.58 -2.46
CA TYR A 34 5.28 -6.69 -3.02
C TYR A 34 4.02 -6.66 -2.16
N VAL A 35 3.55 -7.81 -1.66
CA VAL A 35 2.40 -7.87 -0.75
C VAL A 35 2.66 -7.09 0.52
N LYS A 36 3.87 -7.23 1.10
CA LYS A 36 4.26 -6.52 2.31
C LYS A 36 4.32 -5.00 2.11
N ILE A 37 4.87 -4.54 0.99
CA ILE A 37 4.91 -3.10 0.67
C ILE A 37 3.49 -2.54 0.53
N ARG A 38 2.60 -3.27 -0.14
CA ARG A 38 1.20 -2.87 -0.30
C ARG A 38 0.43 -2.86 1.03
N GLU A 39 0.67 -3.83 1.90
CA GLU A 39 0.09 -3.86 3.25
C GLU A 39 0.49 -2.62 4.07
N ILE A 40 1.76 -2.21 4.01
CA ILE A 40 2.22 -0.99 4.69
C ILE A 40 1.53 0.26 4.14
N ALA A 41 1.39 0.34 2.80
CA ALA A 41 0.71 1.46 2.16
C ALA A 41 -0.78 1.53 2.55
N ASP A 42 -1.51 0.41 2.51
CA ASP A 42 -2.92 0.35 2.88
C ASP A 42 -3.13 0.68 4.36
N LEU A 43 -2.24 0.21 5.25
CA LEU A 43 -2.29 0.55 6.67
C LEU A 43 -2.07 2.04 6.92
N TRP A 44 -1.08 2.65 6.25
CA TRP A 44 -0.89 4.09 6.34
C TRP A 44 -2.11 4.83 5.79
N PHE A 45 -2.62 4.41 4.63
CA PHE A 45 -3.75 5.07 4.01
C PHE A 45 -5.00 4.98 4.89
N HIS A 46 -5.35 3.82 5.44
CA HIS A 46 -6.55 3.67 6.26
C HIS A 46 -6.45 4.28 7.66
N HIS A 47 -5.30 4.12 8.32
CA HIS A 47 -5.19 4.36 9.77
C HIS A 47 -4.34 5.57 10.15
N SER A 48 -3.58 6.15 9.22
CA SER A 48 -2.73 7.28 9.54
C SER A 48 -3.55 8.57 9.72
N ALA A 49 -3.31 9.25 10.83
CA ALA A 49 -3.76 10.63 11.01
C ALA A 49 -3.08 11.59 10.01
N GLU A 50 -1.88 11.26 9.53
CA GLU A 50 -1.16 12.06 8.53
C GLU A 50 -1.88 12.03 7.18
N MET A 51 -2.38 10.86 6.77
CA MET A 51 -3.21 10.73 5.57
C MET A 51 -4.43 11.65 5.67
N GLN A 52 -5.19 11.58 6.77
CA GLN A 52 -6.37 12.41 6.98
C GLN A 52 -6.01 13.91 7.00
N ALA A 53 -4.90 14.27 7.64
CA ALA A 53 -4.40 15.64 7.67
C ALA A 53 -4.05 16.13 6.25
N CYS A 54 -3.46 15.28 5.40
CA CYS A 54 -3.18 15.62 4.00
C CYS A 54 -4.48 15.90 3.22
N TYR A 55 -5.54 15.09 3.34
CA TYR A 55 -6.82 15.39 2.68
C TYR A 55 -7.39 16.72 3.14
N LEU A 56 -7.43 16.96 4.45
CA LEU A 56 -7.95 18.22 5.01
C LEU A 56 -7.12 19.41 4.52
N GLN A 57 -5.79 19.30 4.54
CA GLN A 57 -4.89 20.34 4.06
C GLN A 57 -5.10 20.64 2.57
N SER A 58 -5.23 19.60 1.75
CA SER A 58 -5.45 19.75 0.30
C SER A 58 -6.77 20.46 0.01
N TYR A 59 -7.87 20.08 0.68
CA TYR A 59 -9.17 20.72 0.48
C TYR A 59 -9.22 22.15 1.03
N GLN A 60 -8.58 22.43 2.17
CA GLN A 60 -8.45 23.79 2.71
C GLN A 60 -7.65 24.69 1.75
N LEU A 61 -6.54 24.19 1.22
CA LEU A 61 -5.74 24.93 0.25
C LEU A 61 -6.50 25.16 -1.06
N ALA A 62 -7.26 24.15 -1.53
CA ALA A 62 -8.12 24.28 -2.70
C ALA A 62 -9.20 25.34 -2.50
N GLN A 63 -9.81 25.40 -1.31
CA GLN A 63 -10.77 26.44 -0.96
C GLN A 63 -10.13 27.84 -0.99
N LEU A 64 -8.97 28.02 -0.36
CA LEU A 64 -8.25 29.30 -0.39
C LEU A 64 -7.90 29.73 -1.82
N ALA A 65 -7.48 28.78 -2.67
CA ALA A 65 -7.18 29.04 -4.07
C ALA A 65 -8.45 29.42 -4.86
N LEU A 66 -9.56 28.72 -4.62
CA LEU A 66 -10.85 28.99 -5.23
C LEU A 66 -11.37 30.38 -4.84
N ASP A 67 -11.37 30.71 -3.54
CA ASP A 67 -11.84 32.01 -3.03
C ASP A 67 -11.05 33.16 -3.66
N LYS A 68 -9.72 33.02 -3.74
CA LYS A 68 -8.86 33.99 -4.42
C LYS A 68 -9.25 34.13 -5.90
N GLN A 69 -9.38 33.02 -6.61
CA GLN A 69 -9.70 33.05 -8.04
C GLN A 69 -11.09 33.62 -8.31
N LEU A 70 -12.08 33.33 -7.47
CA LEU A 70 -13.42 33.88 -7.57
C LEU A 70 -13.46 35.38 -7.27
N SER A 71 -12.65 35.86 -6.33
CA SER A 71 -12.59 37.29 -5.99
C SER A 71 -12.10 38.17 -7.15
N ASP A 72 -11.20 37.63 -7.99
CA ASP A 72 -10.62 38.31 -9.14
C ASP A 72 -11.35 38.01 -10.47
N TYR A 73 -12.37 37.15 -10.47
CA TYR A 73 -12.99 36.65 -11.68
C TYR A 73 -13.90 37.69 -12.37
N LYS A 74 -13.57 38.04 -13.62
CA LYS A 74 -14.35 38.97 -14.47
C LYS A 74 -14.86 38.34 -15.77
N GLY A 75 -14.76 37.01 -15.90
CA GLY A 75 -15.14 36.30 -17.12
C GLY A 75 -16.66 36.13 -17.25
N SER A 76 -17.12 35.86 -18.46
CA SER A 76 -18.55 35.67 -18.77
C SER A 76 -19.06 34.24 -18.55
N LYS A 77 -18.15 33.27 -18.38
CA LYS A 77 -18.49 31.86 -18.15
C LYS A 77 -18.64 31.56 -16.66
N THR A 78 -19.39 30.53 -16.30
CA THR A 78 -19.44 30.07 -14.90
C THR A 78 -18.11 29.38 -14.54
N PRO A 79 -17.44 29.75 -13.44
CA PRO A 79 -16.28 29.03 -12.93
C PRO A 79 -16.64 27.58 -12.57
N ALA A 80 -15.68 26.66 -12.67
CA ALA A 80 -15.86 25.25 -12.36
C ALA A 80 -14.66 24.69 -11.60
N VAL A 81 -14.89 23.64 -10.82
CA VAL A 81 -13.87 22.85 -10.14
C VAL A 81 -13.94 21.43 -10.70
N VAL A 82 -12.78 20.84 -10.99
CA VAL A 82 -12.65 19.47 -11.47
C VAL A 82 -11.94 18.66 -10.40
N LEU A 83 -12.52 17.50 -10.08
CA LEU A 83 -12.02 16.57 -9.07
C LEU A 83 -11.97 15.18 -9.71
N ASP A 84 -10.95 14.42 -9.37
CA ASP A 84 -11.00 12.98 -9.53
C ASP A 84 -11.96 12.38 -8.48
N LEU A 85 -12.36 11.12 -8.66
CA LEU A 85 -13.29 10.44 -7.75
C LEU A 85 -12.57 9.48 -6.81
N ASP A 86 -11.90 8.48 -7.38
CA ASP A 86 -11.24 7.42 -6.61
C ASP A 86 -10.07 8.01 -5.81
N GLU A 87 -10.02 7.74 -4.51
CA GLU A 87 -9.03 8.26 -3.55
C GLU A 87 -8.94 9.80 -3.52
N THR A 88 -9.93 10.51 -4.08
CA THR A 88 -9.99 11.97 -4.01
C THR A 88 -11.24 12.40 -3.27
N VAL A 89 -12.40 11.95 -3.74
CA VAL A 89 -13.70 12.20 -3.10
C VAL A 89 -14.22 10.93 -2.42
N LEU A 90 -14.06 9.78 -3.07
CA LEU A 90 -14.54 8.50 -2.60
C LEU A 90 -13.36 7.67 -2.09
N ASP A 91 -13.51 7.13 -0.88
CA ASP A 91 -12.58 6.18 -0.31
C ASP A 91 -12.91 4.76 -0.78
N ASN A 92 -12.12 4.23 -1.72
CA ASN A 92 -12.27 2.84 -2.17
C ASN A 92 -11.37 1.85 -1.40
N SER A 93 -10.61 2.34 -0.40
CA SER A 93 -9.59 1.56 0.29
C SER A 93 -10.11 0.27 0.96
N PRO A 94 -11.37 0.17 1.46
CA PRO A 94 -11.92 -1.11 1.94
C PRO A 94 -11.91 -2.23 0.88
N TYR A 95 -12.05 -1.89 -0.40
CA TYR A 95 -11.94 -2.85 -1.48
C TYR A 95 -10.49 -3.33 -1.67
N GLN A 96 -9.52 -2.41 -1.61
CA GLN A 96 -8.09 -2.71 -1.71
C GLN A 96 -7.64 -3.65 -0.58
N PHE A 97 -8.06 -3.33 0.66
CA PHE A 97 -7.79 -4.16 1.84
C PHE A 97 -8.36 -5.58 1.70
N LYS A 98 -9.59 -5.71 1.18
CA LYS A 98 -10.22 -7.02 0.92
C LYS A 98 -9.46 -7.85 -0.11
N LEU A 99 -8.80 -7.21 -1.08
CA LEU A 99 -7.95 -7.91 -2.06
C LEU A 99 -6.64 -8.38 -1.41
N LEU A 100 -6.04 -7.56 -0.55
CA LEU A 100 -4.88 -7.95 0.26
C LEU A 100 -5.17 -9.17 1.14
N GLU A 101 -6.28 -9.15 1.88
CA GLU A 101 -6.70 -10.27 2.73
C GLU A 101 -6.83 -11.58 1.93
N LYS A 102 -7.39 -11.49 0.73
CA LYS A 102 -7.56 -12.63 -0.18
C LYS A 102 -6.28 -13.00 -0.96
N ARG A 103 -5.17 -12.31 -0.72
CA ARG A 103 -3.92 -12.38 -1.50
C ARG A 103 -4.15 -12.34 -3.01
N LYS A 104 -5.10 -11.49 -3.44
CA LYS A 104 -5.39 -11.25 -4.85
C LYS A 104 -4.67 -9.98 -5.32
N ASN A 105 -4.32 -9.97 -6.60
CA ASN A 105 -3.85 -8.75 -7.24
C ASN A 105 -5.02 -7.85 -7.58
N ILE A 106 -4.74 -6.55 -7.64
CA ILE A 106 -5.68 -5.57 -8.16
C ILE A 106 -5.97 -5.94 -9.62
N PRO A 107 -7.24 -6.15 -10.00
CA PRO A 107 -7.56 -6.49 -11.38
C PRO A 107 -7.17 -5.32 -12.28
N LEU A 108 -6.20 -5.55 -13.17
CA LEU A 108 -5.90 -4.60 -14.22
C LEU A 108 -7.06 -4.63 -15.22
N ARG A 109 -7.66 -3.47 -15.50
CA ARG A 109 -8.64 -3.35 -16.58
C ARG A 109 -7.91 -3.40 -17.92
N THR A 110 -7.54 -4.61 -18.36
CA THR A 110 -7.07 -4.86 -19.73
C THR A 110 -8.28 -4.82 -20.67
N GLY A 111 -8.72 -3.62 -21.02
CA GLY A 111 -9.95 -3.44 -21.78
C GLY A 111 -10.25 -1.98 -22.11
N ILE A 112 -9.30 -1.30 -22.75
CA ILE A 112 -9.59 -0.12 -23.58
C ILE A 112 -9.33 -0.56 -25.04
N THR A 113 -10.17 -1.45 -25.55
CA THR A 113 -10.19 -1.81 -26.99
C THR A 113 -11.60 -1.70 -27.59
N GLY A 114 -12.48 -0.91 -26.97
CA GLY A 114 -13.75 -0.56 -27.57
C GLY A 114 -14.35 0.66 -26.87
N VAL A 115 -14.92 1.56 -27.66
CA VAL A 115 -15.65 2.77 -27.24
C VAL A 115 -14.78 4.01 -26.98
N ILE A 116 -14.04 4.44 -28.01
CA ILE A 116 -14.06 5.83 -28.49
C ILE A 116 -13.92 5.75 -30.01
N LEU A 117 -15.04 5.66 -30.73
CA LEU A 117 -15.25 6.12 -32.12
C LEU A 117 -16.72 5.85 -32.46
N GLN A 118 -17.58 6.79 -32.06
CA GLN A 118 -18.80 7.14 -32.77
C GLN A 118 -19.18 8.57 -32.41
#